data_AF-A0A7J5YAK7-F1
#
_entry.id   AF-A0A7J5YAK7-F1
#
_cell.length_a   1.000
_cell.length_b   1.000
_cell.length_c   1.000
_cell.angle_alpha   90.00
_cell.angle_beta   90.00
_cell.angle_gamma   90.00
#
_symmetry.space_group_name_H-M   'P 1'
#
loop_
_entity.id
_entity.type
_entity.pdbx_description
1 polymer ?
#
loop_
_entity_poly.entity_id
_entity_poly.type
_entity_poly.pdbx_seq_one_letter_code
_entity_poly.pdbx_strand_id
1 'polypeptide(L)'
;MDDIKNTYAELSVLHSEKLHVDPDNFKLLADCLTIVVAAQLGNEFTGEVQAAFQKFLAVVVSSLGRHHKMVEWTDFERDTIQDIFSRIEYDVVGPAALARCLVVYPWTQRYFGGFGNLYNAAAIKGNPMVSKHGTTILHGLERAVKNMDDIKNTYTELSVLHSEKLHVDPDNFKLLADCLTIVVAAQLGNEFTGEVQAAFQKFLAVVVSSLGRQLERDTIQDIFSRIEYDVVGLQLLPGGCLVVYPWTQRYFGGFGNLYNAAAIKGNPMVSKHGTTILHGLERAVKNMDDIKNTYTELSVLHSEKLHVDPDNFKLLADCLTIVVAAQLGNEFTGEVQAAFQKFLAVVVSSLGRHHKMVEWTDFERDTIQDIFSRIEYDVVGPAALARCLVVYPWTQRYFGGFGNLYNAAAIKGNPMVSKHGTTILHGLERAVKNMDDIKNTYTELSVLHSEKLHVDPDNFKVPLCN
;
A
#
# COMPACT_ATOMS: atom_id res chain seq x y z
N MET A 1 10.85 26.93 -16.63
CA MET A 1 10.07 25.77 -17.11
C MET A 1 10.99 24.64 -17.57
N ASP A 2 12.15 24.95 -18.17
CA ASP A 2 13.14 23.93 -18.59
C ASP A 2 13.90 23.26 -17.42
N ASP A 3 14.15 23.98 -16.32
CA ASP A 3 14.78 23.44 -15.11
C ASP A 3 13.90 22.41 -14.35
N ILE A 4 12.58 22.48 -14.59
CA ILE A 4 11.56 21.63 -13.96
C ILE A 4 11.54 20.24 -14.61
N LYS A 5 11.77 20.16 -15.93
CA LYS A 5 11.86 18.87 -16.66
C LYS A 5 13.14 18.12 -16.33
N ASN A 6 14.26 18.83 -16.16
CA ASN A 6 15.55 18.22 -15.86
C ASN A 6 15.59 17.62 -14.44
N THR A 7 15.03 18.31 -13.45
CA THR A 7 14.94 17.79 -12.08
C THR A 7 14.05 16.54 -11.99
N TYR A 8 12.93 16.50 -12.73
CA TYR A 8 12.08 15.31 -12.82
C TYR A 8 12.76 14.15 -13.56
N ALA A 9 13.52 14.42 -14.62
CA ALA A 9 14.28 13.38 -15.31
C ALA A 9 15.37 12.79 -14.39
N GLU A 10 16.12 13.61 -13.65
CA GLU A 10 17.15 13.12 -12.72
C GLU A 10 16.56 12.35 -11.53
N LEU A 11 15.45 12.82 -10.94
CA LEU A 11 14.77 12.12 -9.85
C LEU A 11 14.08 10.84 -10.35
N SER A 12 13.48 10.90 -11.55
CA SER A 12 12.77 9.77 -12.16
C SER A 12 13.73 8.66 -12.57
N VAL A 13 14.87 8.98 -13.18
CA VAL A 13 15.94 8.02 -13.52
C VAL A 13 16.54 7.41 -12.25
N LEU A 14 16.85 8.21 -11.22
CA LEU A 14 17.46 7.69 -9.99
C LEU A 14 16.53 6.77 -9.19
N HIS A 15 15.25 7.12 -9.09
CA HIS A 15 14.24 6.27 -8.47
C HIS A 15 13.97 5.05 -9.34
N SER A 16 13.54 5.21 -10.60
CA SER A 16 13.16 4.08 -11.48
C SER A 16 14.25 3.03 -11.71
N GLU A 17 15.53 3.42 -11.72
CA GLU A 17 16.61 2.49 -12.07
C GLU A 17 17.36 1.91 -10.86
N LYS A 18 17.27 2.50 -9.65
CA LYS A 18 18.22 2.18 -8.56
C LYS A 18 17.69 2.10 -7.13
N LEU A 19 16.57 2.73 -6.78
CA LEU A 19 16.17 2.87 -5.37
C LEU A 19 14.77 2.29 -5.11
N HIS A 20 14.67 1.02 -4.68
CA HIS A 20 13.40 0.35 -4.30
C HIS A 20 12.78 0.87 -2.98
N VAL A 21 12.75 2.19 -2.75
CA VAL A 21 12.53 2.83 -1.43
C VAL A 21 11.17 2.48 -0.80
N ASP A 22 11.18 1.89 0.39
CA ASP A 22 9.98 1.69 1.23
C ASP A 22 9.41 3.02 1.71
N PRO A 23 8.10 3.26 1.58
CA PRO A 23 7.53 4.57 1.84
C PRO A 23 7.44 4.95 3.31
N ASP A 24 7.63 4.02 4.25
CA ASP A 24 7.83 4.38 5.66
C ASP A 24 9.07 5.31 5.80
N ASN A 25 10.02 5.23 4.86
CA ASN A 25 11.20 6.10 4.83
C ASN A 25 10.87 7.55 4.50
N PHE A 26 9.77 7.86 3.80
CA PHE A 26 9.36 9.26 3.58
C PHE A 26 8.96 9.92 4.88
N LYS A 27 8.34 9.15 5.78
CA LYS A 27 7.99 9.63 7.12
C LYS A 27 9.22 9.75 8.01
N LEU A 28 10.10 8.75 8.02
CA LEU A 28 11.37 8.85 8.76
C LEU A 28 12.19 10.05 8.30
N LEU A 29 12.16 10.34 6.99
CA LEU A 29 12.77 11.52 6.41
C LEU A 29 12.03 12.81 6.80
N ALA A 30 10.69 12.82 6.84
CA ALA A 30 9.89 13.94 7.32
C ALA A 30 10.17 14.28 8.80
N ASP A 31 10.34 13.26 9.64
CA ASP A 31 10.73 13.43 11.05
C ASP A 31 12.17 13.99 11.14
N CYS A 32 13.10 13.47 10.33
CA CYS A 32 14.46 13.99 10.25
C CYS A 32 14.50 15.44 9.75
N LEU A 33 13.68 15.79 8.76
CA LEU A 33 13.52 17.15 8.24
C LEU A 33 13.00 18.08 9.33
N THR A 34 11.96 17.68 10.07
CA THR A 34 11.42 18.46 11.20
C THR A 34 12.53 18.76 12.22
N ILE A 35 13.34 17.77 12.59
CA ILE A 35 14.44 17.96 13.54
C ILE A 35 15.52 18.91 13.00
N VAL A 36 15.90 18.76 11.73
CA VAL A 36 16.97 19.58 11.13
C VAL A 36 16.50 21.03 10.93
N VAL A 37 15.26 21.22 10.49
CA VAL A 37 14.63 22.54 10.34
C VAL A 37 14.48 23.22 11.70
N ALA A 38 14.05 22.49 12.73
CA ALA A 38 14.00 23.00 14.10
C ALA A 38 15.38 23.48 14.59
N ALA A 39 16.44 22.73 14.29
CA ALA A 39 17.81 23.11 14.67
C ALA A 39 18.29 24.40 13.97
N GLN A 40 17.84 24.66 12.74
CA GLN A 40 18.22 25.87 11.99
C GLN A 40 17.41 27.09 12.43
N LEU A 41 16.11 26.92 12.71
CA LEU A 41 15.21 28.00 13.15
C LEU A 41 15.35 28.32 14.66
N GLY A 42 15.87 27.40 15.46
CA GLY A 42 16.09 27.58 16.88
C GLY A 42 14.78 27.94 17.62
N ASN A 43 14.79 29.03 18.38
CA ASN A 43 13.64 29.46 19.18
C ASN A 43 12.43 29.91 18.34
N GLU A 44 12.62 30.14 17.03
CA GLU A 44 11.54 30.52 16.13
C GLU A 44 10.73 29.33 15.64
N PHE A 45 11.20 28.09 15.84
CA PHE A 45 10.43 26.88 15.60
C PHE A 45 9.47 26.61 16.76
N THR A 46 8.48 27.49 16.92
CA THR A 46 7.46 27.40 17.97
C THR A 46 6.53 26.19 17.74
N GLY A 47 5.71 25.84 18.73
CA GLY A 47 4.75 24.73 18.59
C GLY A 47 3.75 24.91 17.44
N GLU A 48 3.35 26.16 17.15
CA GLU A 48 2.46 26.48 16.01
C GLU A 48 3.18 26.34 14.67
N VAL A 49 4.44 26.78 14.59
CA VAL A 49 5.30 26.63 13.41
C VAL A 49 5.58 25.14 13.13
N GLN A 50 5.88 24.38 14.17
CA GLN A 50 6.06 22.94 14.09
C GLN A 50 4.78 22.25 13.58
N ALA A 51 3.62 22.59 14.15
CA ALA A 51 2.35 21.99 13.73
C ALA A 51 2.03 22.28 12.25
N ALA A 52 2.25 23.52 11.80
CA ALA A 52 2.08 23.89 10.39
C ALA A 52 3.04 23.10 9.48
N PHE A 53 4.33 23.00 9.86
CA PHE A 53 5.33 22.26 9.10
C PHE A 53 5.06 20.76 9.03
N GLN A 54 4.64 20.15 10.14
CA GLN A 54 4.28 18.74 10.18
C GLN A 54 3.00 18.45 9.37
N LYS A 55 2.01 19.36 9.39
CA LYS A 55 0.84 19.28 8.50
C LYS A 55 1.28 19.32 7.04
N PHE A 56 2.17 20.23 6.66
CA PHE A 56 2.76 20.29 5.32
C PHE A 56 3.42 18.97 4.90
N LEU A 57 4.33 18.44 5.71
CA LEU A 57 5.00 17.18 5.40
C LEU A 57 4.01 16.01 5.31
N ALA A 58 3.00 15.94 6.18
CA ALA A 58 1.96 14.90 6.14
C ALA A 58 1.15 14.94 4.82
N VAL A 59 0.84 16.13 4.31
CA VAL A 59 0.15 16.28 3.01
C VAL A 59 1.04 15.82 1.86
N VAL A 60 2.32 16.17 1.90
CA VAL A 60 3.28 15.72 0.87
C VAL A 60 3.45 14.20 0.91
N VAL A 61 3.71 13.61 2.08
CA VAL A 61 3.88 12.16 2.26
C VAL A 61 2.63 11.41 1.83
N SER A 62 1.44 11.87 2.22
CA SER A 62 0.18 11.23 1.82
C SER A 62 -0.11 11.36 0.32
N SER A 63 0.35 12.44 -0.32
CA SER A 63 0.25 12.64 -1.77
C SER A 63 1.21 11.74 -2.54
N LEU A 64 2.40 11.48 -1.99
CA LEU A 64 3.34 10.49 -2.53
C LEU A 64 2.82 9.06 -2.37
N GLY A 65 1.92 8.83 -1.40
CA GLY A 65 1.44 7.51 -1.02
C GLY A 65 0.12 7.00 -1.54
N ARG A 66 -0.64 7.87 -2.20
CA ARG A 66 -1.95 7.48 -2.71
C ARG A 66 -1.90 7.20 -4.20
N HIS A 67 -1.61 5.95 -4.53
CA HIS A 67 -2.22 5.35 -5.71
C HIS A 67 -2.87 4.00 -5.37
N HIS A 68 -4.10 4.08 -4.85
CA HIS A 68 -5.12 3.11 -5.24
C HIS A 68 -5.92 3.70 -6.41
N LYS A 69 -5.22 3.97 -7.52
CA LYS A 69 -5.89 4.12 -8.82
C LYS A 69 -6.23 2.72 -9.34
N MET A 70 -7.28 2.61 -10.15
CA MET A 70 -7.42 1.44 -11.02
C MET A 70 -6.12 1.31 -11.81
N VAL A 71 -5.68 0.08 -12.09
CA VAL A 71 -4.43 -0.13 -12.83
C VAL A 71 -4.53 0.64 -14.15
N GLU A 72 -3.68 1.66 -14.31
CA GLU A 72 -3.53 2.38 -15.57
C GLU A 72 -2.40 1.68 -16.34
N TRP A 73 -2.71 1.29 -17.58
CA TRP A 73 -1.72 0.68 -18.48
C TRP A 73 -1.18 1.74 -19.41
N THR A 74 0.13 1.94 -19.38
CA THR A 74 0.85 2.71 -20.40
C THR A 74 0.79 2.00 -21.75
N ASP A 75 0.95 2.75 -22.83
CA ASP A 75 1.02 2.17 -24.19
C ASP A 75 2.16 1.14 -24.28
N PHE A 76 3.31 1.46 -23.66
CA PHE A 76 4.44 0.53 -23.55
C PHE A 76 4.06 -0.80 -22.89
N GLU A 77 3.35 -0.76 -21.75
CA GLU A 77 2.92 -1.98 -21.06
C GLU A 77 1.95 -2.80 -21.91
N ARG A 78 0.99 -2.14 -22.57
CA ARG A 78 0.03 -2.81 -23.47
C ARG A 78 0.74 -3.50 -24.62
N ASP A 79 1.61 -2.78 -25.31
CA ASP A 79 2.36 -3.29 -26.45
C ASP A 79 3.29 -4.43 -26.02
N THR A 80 3.97 -4.29 -24.88
CA THR A 80 4.84 -5.33 -24.31
C THR A 80 4.07 -6.60 -23.97
N ILE A 81 2.93 -6.47 -23.30
CA ILE A 81 2.11 -7.64 -22.94
C ILE A 81 1.56 -8.31 -24.19
N GLN A 82 1.09 -7.53 -25.18
CA GLN A 82 0.65 -8.08 -26.47
C GLN A 82 1.80 -8.79 -27.21
N ASP A 83 3.00 -8.20 -27.25
CA ASP A 83 4.18 -8.78 -27.88
C ASP A 83 4.55 -10.12 -27.25
N ILE A 84 4.66 -10.18 -25.92
CA ILE A 84 4.95 -11.43 -25.18
C ILE A 84 3.96 -12.52 -25.59
N PHE A 85 2.66 -12.25 -25.53
CA PHE A 85 1.63 -13.24 -25.84
C PHE A 85 1.57 -13.61 -27.33
N SER A 86 2.05 -12.75 -28.22
CA SER A 86 2.16 -13.06 -29.66
C SER A 86 3.34 -13.98 -29.99
N ARG A 87 4.35 -14.05 -29.11
CA ARG A 87 5.62 -14.75 -29.34
C ARG A 87 5.73 -16.08 -28.62
N ILE A 88 5.04 -16.24 -27.49
CA ILE A 88 5.09 -17.49 -26.72
C ILE A 88 4.28 -18.61 -27.39
N GLU A 89 4.81 -19.82 -27.35
CA GLU A 89 4.09 -21.03 -27.76
C GLU A 89 3.28 -21.59 -26.58
N TYR A 90 1.96 -21.63 -26.71
CA TYR A 90 1.07 -21.90 -25.57
C TYR A 90 1.15 -23.34 -25.06
N ASP A 91 1.43 -24.28 -25.95
CA ASP A 91 1.68 -25.70 -25.70
C ASP A 91 3.10 -26.00 -25.23
N VAL A 92 3.96 -24.98 -25.12
CA VAL A 92 5.29 -25.08 -24.51
C VAL A 92 5.33 -24.35 -23.17
N VAL A 93 4.97 -23.07 -23.16
CA VAL A 93 5.09 -22.19 -21.99
C VAL A 93 4.12 -22.59 -20.88
N GLY A 94 2.85 -22.85 -21.23
CA GLY A 94 1.82 -23.22 -20.27
C GLY A 94 2.15 -24.51 -19.53
N PRO A 95 2.41 -25.62 -20.25
CA PRO A 95 2.85 -26.89 -19.64
C PRO A 95 4.10 -26.74 -18.78
N ALA A 96 5.11 -25.99 -19.26
CA ALA A 96 6.35 -25.79 -18.51
C ALA A 96 6.13 -25.01 -17.21
N ALA A 97 5.28 -23.97 -17.23
CA ALA A 97 4.96 -23.17 -16.05
C ALA A 97 4.20 -23.98 -14.99
N LEU A 98 3.16 -24.72 -15.39
CA LEU A 98 2.41 -25.56 -14.46
C LEU A 98 3.27 -26.72 -13.91
N ALA A 99 4.04 -27.40 -14.78
CA ALA A 99 4.95 -28.44 -14.33
C ALA A 99 6.00 -27.92 -13.34
N ARG A 100 6.54 -26.71 -13.58
CA ARG A 100 7.47 -26.05 -12.64
C ARG A 100 6.80 -25.79 -11.30
N CYS A 101 5.58 -25.26 -11.29
CA CYS A 101 4.82 -25.00 -10.06
C CYS A 101 4.61 -26.29 -9.25
N LEU A 102 4.17 -27.37 -9.90
CA LEU A 102 3.94 -28.66 -9.24
C LEU A 102 5.21 -29.32 -8.71
N VAL A 103 6.38 -29.05 -9.32
CA VAL A 103 7.67 -29.59 -8.89
C VAL A 103 8.28 -28.76 -7.75
N VAL A 104 8.29 -27.43 -7.88
CA VAL A 104 8.92 -26.52 -6.93
C VAL A 104 8.07 -26.35 -5.66
N TYR A 105 6.74 -26.44 -5.81
CA TYR A 105 5.77 -26.28 -4.74
C TYR A 105 4.87 -27.51 -4.62
N PRO A 106 5.37 -28.66 -4.11
CA PRO A 106 4.64 -29.94 -4.17
C PRO A 106 3.27 -29.95 -3.50
N TRP A 107 3.03 -29.06 -2.53
CA TRP A 107 1.71 -28.93 -1.89
C TRP A 107 0.61 -28.51 -2.88
N THR A 108 0.95 -27.82 -3.97
CA THR A 108 0.01 -27.42 -5.03
C THR A 108 -0.60 -28.63 -5.76
N GLN A 109 0.08 -29.79 -5.72
CA GLN A 109 -0.40 -31.03 -6.35
C GLN A 109 -1.75 -31.50 -5.76
N ARG A 110 -2.08 -31.10 -4.53
CA ARG A 110 -3.36 -31.44 -3.87
C ARG A 110 -4.59 -31.02 -4.68
N TYR A 111 -4.48 -29.96 -5.49
CA TYR A 111 -5.55 -29.45 -6.34
C TYR A 111 -5.77 -30.28 -7.62
N PHE A 112 -4.83 -31.16 -7.95
CA PHE A 112 -4.77 -31.87 -9.24
C PHE A 112 -4.89 -33.39 -9.07
N GLY A 113 -5.59 -33.87 -8.03
CA GLY A 113 -5.76 -35.32 -7.78
C GLY A 113 -6.35 -36.10 -8.96
N GLY A 114 -7.12 -35.44 -9.83
CA GLY A 114 -7.67 -36.03 -11.06
C GLY A 114 -6.68 -36.14 -12.23
N PHE A 115 -5.44 -35.66 -12.10
CA PHE A 115 -4.45 -35.64 -13.20
C PHE A 115 -3.63 -36.93 -13.29
N GLY A 116 -3.85 -37.90 -12.39
CA GLY A 116 -3.13 -39.16 -12.37
C GLY A 116 -1.77 -39.05 -11.67
N ASN A 117 -0.73 -39.66 -12.23
CA ASN A 117 0.59 -39.74 -11.58
C ASN A 117 1.34 -38.40 -11.61
N LEU A 118 1.55 -37.82 -10.42
CA LEU A 118 2.35 -36.61 -10.18
C LEU A 118 3.53 -36.84 -9.21
N TYR A 119 3.92 -38.11 -8.99
CA TYR A 119 4.86 -38.50 -7.91
C TYR A 119 6.26 -37.88 -8.01
N ASN A 120 6.75 -37.63 -9.22
CA ASN A 120 8.08 -37.05 -9.42
C ASN A 120 8.12 -36.14 -10.65
N ALA A 121 9.23 -35.39 -10.80
CA ALA A 121 9.37 -34.39 -11.87
C ALA A 121 9.23 -34.97 -13.29
N ALA A 122 9.69 -36.20 -13.54
CA ALA A 122 9.55 -36.84 -14.84
C ALA A 122 8.08 -37.20 -15.14
N ALA A 123 7.38 -37.73 -14.14
CA ALA A 123 5.95 -38.03 -14.24
C ALA A 123 5.13 -36.75 -14.48
N ILE A 124 5.42 -35.67 -13.74
CA ILE A 124 4.73 -34.38 -13.90
C ILE A 124 4.96 -33.79 -15.30
N LYS A 125 6.22 -33.73 -15.75
CA LYS A 125 6.56 -33.15 -17.06
C LYS A 125 5.99 -33.95 -18.23
N GLY A 126 5.90 -35.28 -18.10
CA GLY A 126 5.32 -36.16 -19.12
C GLY A 126 3.80 -36.30 -19.04
N ASN A 127 3.12 -35.63 -18.10
CA ASN A 127 1.70 -35.84 -17.86
C ASN A 127 0.83 -35.07 -18.88
N PRO A 128 -0.01 -35.76 -19.69
CA PRO A 128 -0.85 -35.11 -20.70
C PRO A 128 -1.88 -34.14 -20.11
N MET A 129 -2.38 -34.38 -18.90
CA MET A 129 -3.34 -33.51 -18.23
C MET A 129 -2.68 -32.23 -17.71
N VAL A 130 -1.45 -32.34 -17.20
CA VAL A 130 -0.63 -31.16 -16.83
C VAL A 130 -0.37 -30.31 -18.07
N SER A 131 0.02 -30.93 -19.18
CA SER A 131 0.23 -30.20 -20.44
C SER A 131 -1.05 -29.50 -20.91
N LYS A 132 -2.15 -30.24 -21.04
CA LYS A 132 -3.45 -29.68 -21.45
C LYS A 132 -3.89 -28.51 -20.56
N HIS A 133 -3.79 -28.65 -19.25
CA HIS A 133 -4.21 -27.60 -18.33
C HIS A 133 -3.26 -26.39 -18.34
N GLY A 134 -1.96 -26.61 -18.51
CA GLY A 134 -0.98 -25.55 -18.73
C GLY A 134 -1.37 -24.65 -19.92
N THR A 135 -1.76 -25.26 -21.04
CA THR A 135 -2.27 -24.53 -22.21
C THR A 135 -3.59 -23.81 -21.90
N THR A 136 -4.51 -24.45 -21.16
CA THR A 136 -5.76 -23.80 -20.70
C THR A 136 -5.48 -22.53 -19.89
N ILE A 137 -4.46 -22.55 -19.00
CA ILE A 137 -4.08 -21.38 -18.20
C ILE A 137 -3.67 -20.21 -19.11
N LEU A 138 -2.85 -20.45 -20.15
CA LEU A 138 -2.43 -19.38 -21.06
C LEU A 138 -3.59 -18.80 -21.88
N HIS A 139 -4.55 -19.60 -22.32
CA HIS A 139 -5.77 -19.05 -22.93
C HIS A 139 -6.62 -18.25 -21.93
N GLY A 140 -6.63 -18.67 -20.66
CA GLY A 140 -7.19 -17.89 -19.57
C GLY A 140 -6.55 -16.51 -19.49
N LEU A 141 -5.22 -16.44 -19.51
CA LEU A 141 -4.45 -15.20 -19.47
C LEU A 141 -4.63 -14.35 -20.73
N GLU A 142 -4.71 -14.95 -21.92
CA GLU A 142 -5.00 -14.26 -23.18
C GLU A 142 -6.33 -13.49 -23.11
N ARG A 143 -7.32 -14.02 -22.39
CA ARG A 143 -8.57 -13.30 -22.12
C ARG A 143 -8.35 -12.01 -21.33
N ALA A 144 -7.40 -11.97 -20.39
CA ALA A 144 -7.02 -10.74 -19.70
C ALA A 144 -6.26 -9.77 -20.62
N VAL A 145 -5.38 -10.26 -21.49
CA VAL A 145 -4.69 -9.42 -22.50
C VAL A 145 -5.70 -8.73 -23.42
N LYS A 146 -6.78 -9.42 -23.81
CA LYS A 146 -7.85 -8.84 -24.64
C LYS A 146 -8.74 -7.84 -23.89
N ASN A 147 -8.70 -7.83 -22.56
CA ASN A 147 -9.56 -7.02 -21.71
C ASN A 147 -8.74 -6.31 -20.62
N MET A 148 -7.57 -5.75 -20.98
CA MET A 148 -6.62 -5.21 -20.00
C MET A 148 -7.24 -4.16 -19.06
N ASP A 149 -8.16 -3.34 -19.57
CA ASP A 149 -8.84 -2.30 -18.78
C ASP A 149 -9.97 -2.83 -17.90
N ASP A 150 -10.37 -4.10 -18.06
CA ASP A 150 -11.52 -4.69 -17.39
C ASP A 150 -11.26 -6.13 -16.90
N ILE A 151 -9.99 -6.47 -16.61
CA ILE A 151 -9.59 -7.81 -16.14
C ILE A 151 -10.43 -8.25 -14.92
N LYS A 152 -10.66 -7.31 -14.00
CA LYS A 152 -11.41 -7.54 -12.76
C LYS A 152 -12.82 -8.06 -13.03
N ASN A 153 -13.56 -7.46 -13.96
CA ASN A 153 -14.92 -7.92 -14.26
C ASN A 153 -14.89 -9.15 -15.17
N THR A 154 -13.97 -9.18 -16.13
CA THR A 154 -13.74 -10.31 -17.04
C THR A 154 -13.50 -11.64 -16.30
N TYR A 155 -12.85 -11.59 -15.12
CA TYR A 155 -12.52 -12.77 -14.32
C TYR A 155 -13.51 -13.08 -13.19
N THR A 156 -14.64 -12.37 -13.09
CA THR A 156 -15.60 -12.56 -11.98
C THR A 156 -16.06 -14.02 -11.85
N GLU A 157 -16.54 -14.64 -12.92
CA GLU A 157 -16.99 -16.04 -12.90
C GLU A 157 -15.84 -17.01 -12.58
N LEU A 158 -14.63 -16.69 -13.05
CA LEU A 158 -13.45 -17.52 -12.82
C LEU A 158 -12.97 -17.42 -11.37
N SER A 159 -13.07 -16.24 -10.77
CA SER A 159 -12.78 -16.02 -9.35
C SER A 159 -13.77 -16.80 -8.47
N VAL A 160 -15.07 -16.76 -8.80
CA VAL A 160 -16.10 -17.56 -8.13
C VAL A 160 -15.80 -19.06 -8.24
N LEU A 161 -15.48 -19.55 -9.45
CA LEU A 161 -15.11 -20.95 -9.64
C LEU A 161 -13.93 -21.36 -8.75
N HIS A 162 -12.88 -20.55 -8.72
CA HIS A 162 -11.68 -20.85 -7.93
C HIS A 162 -11.91 -20.78 -6.43
N SER A 163 -12.75 -19.85 -5.97
CA SER A 163 -13.09 -19.69 -4.56
C SER A 163 -14.07 -20.77 -4.08
N GLU A 164 -15.26 -20.82 -4.67
CA GLU A 164 -16.41 -21.55 -4.12
C GLU A 164 -16.44 -23.04 -4.50
N LYS A 165 -15.77 -23.43 -5.59
CA LYS A 165 -15.80 -24.81 -6.07
C LYS A 165 -14.44 -25.50 -6.02
N LEU A 166 -13.37 -24.79 -6.37
CA LEU A 166 -12.02 -25.37 -6.38
C LEU A 166 -11.28 -25.15 -5.06
N HIS A 167 -11.72 -24.18 -4.24
CA HIS A 167 -11.11 -23.81 -2.97
C HIS A 167 -9.58 -23.63 -3.07
N VAL A 168 -9.14 -22.96 -4.14
CA VAL A 168 -7.72 -22.67 -4.37
C VAL A 168 -7.32 -21.54 -3.46
N ASP A 169 -6.28 -21.79 -2.66
CA ASP A 169 -5.69 -20.78 -1.78
C ASP A 169 -4.95 -19.74 -2.65
N PRO A 170 -5.14 -18.42 -2.40
CA PRO A 170 -4.74 -17.36 -3.32
C PRO A 170 -3.25 -17.27 -3.54
N ASP A 171 -2.44 -17.66 -2.55
CA ASP A 171 -1.00 -17.55 -2.66
C ASP A 171 -0.47 -18.50 -3.75
N ASN A 172 -1.19 -19.59 -4.03
CA ASN A 172 -0.85 -20.49 -5.13
C ASN A 172 -0.98 -19.83 -6.52
N PHE A 173 -1.80 -18.78 -6.68
CA PHE A 173 -1.81 -17.99 -7.92
C PHE A 173 -0.51 -17.19 -8.10
N LYS A 174 0.06 -16.65 -7.00
CA LYS A 174 1.36 -15.94 -7.03
C LYS A 174 2.48 -16.91 -7.39
N LEU A 175 2.48 -18.11 -6.81
CA LEU A 175 3.48 -19.15 -7.12
C LEU A 175 3.45 -19.55 -8.60
N LEU A 176 2.26 -19.68 -9.18
CA LEU A 176 2.11 -19.96 -10.60
C LEU A 176 2.55 -18.77 -11.47
N ALA A 177 2.22 -17.53 -11.07
CA ALA A 177 2.67 -16.31 -11.74
C ALA A 177 4.20 -16.19 -11.76
N ASP A 178 4.88 -16.51 -10.65
CA ASP A 178 6.34 -16.53 -10.56
C ASP A 178 6.94 -17.60 -11.47
N CYS A 179 6.37 -18.81 -11.45
CA CYS A 179 6.79 -19.89 -12.34
C CYS A 179 6.62 -19.51 -13.81
N LEU A 180 5.52 -18.86 -14.17
CA LEU A 180 5.26 -18.38 -15.52
C LEU A 180 6.26 -17.28 -15.92
N THR A 181 6.54 -16.33 -15.04
CA THR A 181 7.55 -15.28 -15.27
C THR A 181 8.91 -15.90 -15.60
N ILE A 182 9.34 -16.92 -14.86
CA ILE A 182 10.61 -17.61 -15.12
C ILE A 182 10.61 -18.32 -16.48
N VAL A 183 9.50 -18.96 -16.86
CA VAL A 183 9.42 -19.67 -18.14
C VAL A 183 9.40 -18.69 -19.31
N VAL A 184 8.67 -17.59 -19.21
CA VAL A 184 8.63 -16.52 -20.22
C VAL A 184 10.01 -15.87 -20.37
N ALA A 185 10.70 -15.60 -19.25
CA ALA A 185 12.07 -15.10 -19.27
C ALA A 185 13.03 -16.05 -20.01
N ALA A 186 12.88 -17.37 -19.81
CA ALA A 186 13.69 -18.36 -20.50
C ALA A 186 13.43 -18.43 -22.01
N GLN A 187 12.21 -18.13 -22.47
CA GLN A 187 11.86 -18.09 -23.90
C GLN A 187 12.37 -16.82 -24.59
N LEU A 188 12.26 -15.67 -23.92
CA LEU A 188 12.65 -14.38 -24.49
C LEU A 188 14.16 -14.09 -24.36
N GLY A 189 14.84 -14.76 -23.43
CA GLY A 189 16.28 -14.60 -23.23
C GLY A 189 16.67 -13.16 -22.93
N ASN A 190 17.58 -12.60 -23.73
CA ASN A 190 18.08 -11.23 -23.55
C ASN A 190 17.02 -10.15 -23.81
N GLU A 191 15.90 -10.49 -24.43
CA GLU A 191 14.81 -9.56 -24.69
C GLU A 191 13.88 -9.37 -23.48
N PHE A 192 13.98 -10.24 -22.47
CA PHE A 192 13.26 -10.06 -21.21
C PHE A 192 13.99 -9.06 -20.29
N THR A 193 14.02 -7.80 -20.70
CA THR A 193 14.66 -6.72 -19.94
C THR A 193 13.91 -6.42 -18.64
N GLY A 194 14.50 -5.60 -17.76
CA GLY A 194 13.86 -5.20 -16.49
C GLY A 194 12.50 -4.53 -16.69
N GLU A 195 12.34 -3.71 -17.73
CA GLU A 195 11.09 -3.04 -18.07
C GLU A 195 10.03 -4.02 -18.58
N VAL A 196 10.44 -4.99 -19.42
CA VAL A 196 9.55 -6.05 -19.92
C VAL A 196 9.09 -6.94 -18.77
N GLN A 197 10.01 -7.32 -17.88
CA GLN A 197 9.69 -8.06 -16.67
C GLN A 197 8.70 -7.29 -15.78
N ALA A 198 8.95 -6.00 -15.53
CA ALA A 198 8.07 -5.18 -14.70
C ALA A 198 6.65 -5.08 -15.27
N ALA A 199 6.52 -4.86 -16.59
CA ALA A 199 5.22 -4.83 -17.27
C ALA A 199 4.49 -6.18 -17.16
N PHE A 200 5.20 -7.30 -17.36
CA PHE A 200 4.63 -8.64 -17.27
C PHE A 200 4.23 -9.01 -15.84
N GLN A 201 5.04 -8.67 -14.84
CA GLN A 201 4.72 -8.91 -13.43
C GLN A 201 3.55 -8.03 -12.95
N LYS A 202 3.45 -6.77 -13.42
CA LYS A 202 2.27 -5.92 -13.20
C LYS A 202 1.01 -6.59 -13.77
N PHE A 203 1.06 -7.09 -15.00
CA PHE A 203 -0.03 -7.87 -15.61
C PHE A 203 -0.46 -9.06 -14.75
N LEU A 204 0.48 -9.90 -14.35
CA LEU A 204 0.19 -11.06 -13.53
C LEU A 204 -0.34 -10.68 -12.14
N ALA A 205 0.15 -9.61 -11.53
CA ALA A 205 -0.38 -9.11 -10.26
C ALA A 205 -1.86 -8.70 -10.37
N VAL A 206 -2.26 -8.04 -11.46
CA VAL A 206 -3.66 -7.69 -11.71
C VAL A 206 -4.52 -8.94 -11.92
N VAL A 207 -4.02 -9.92 -12.66
CA VAL A 207 -4.67 -11.21 -12.85
C VAL A 207 -4.87 -11.93 -11.52
N VAL A 208 -3.81 -12.08 -10.73
CA VAL A 208 -3.82 -12.74 -9.42
C VAL A 208 -4.83 -12.05 -8.49
N SER A 209 -4.77 -10.71 -8.40
CA SER A 209 -5.73 -9.94 -7.60
C SER A 209 -7.17 -10.11 -8.09
N SER A 210 -7.39 -10.26 -9.39
CA SER A 210 -8.73 -10.45 -9.96
C SER A 210 -9.28 -11.85 -9.67
N LEU A 211 -8.42 -12.88 -9.68
CA LEU A 211 -8.80 -14.26 -9.36
C LEU A 211 -9.03 -14.46 -7.86
N GLY A 212 -8.25 -13.82 -6.99
CA GLY A 212 -8.39 -13.90 -5.53
C GLY A 212 -9.58 -13.12 -4.95
N ARG A 213 -10.22 -12.25 -5.74
CA ARG A 213 -11.28 -11.33 -5.29
C ARG A 213 -12.41 -12.03 -4.54
N GLN A 214 -12.95 -13.12 -5.06
CA GLN A 214 -14.07 -13.81 -4.41
C GLN A 214 -13.63 -14.43 -3.08
N LEU A 215 -12.44 -15.03 -3.00
CA LEU A 215 -11.96 -15.59 -1.73
C LEU A 215 -11.74 -14.51 -0.67
N GLU A 216 -11.18 -13.36 -1.04
CA GLU A 216 -11.06 -12.24 -0.12
C GLU A 216 -12.45 -11.86 0.44
N ARG A 217 -13.50 -11.82 -0.39
CA ARG A 217 -14.87 -11.54 0.07
C ARG A 217 -15.40 -12.60 1.01
N ASP A 218 -15.25 -13.87 0.63
CA ASP A 218 -15.72 -15.00 1.44
C ASP A 218 -15.02 -14.99 2.80
N THR A 219 -13.73 -14.65 2.83
CA THR A 219 -12.93 -14.48 4.06
C THR A 219 -13.48 -13.36 4.94
N ILE A 220 -13.80 -12.18 4.37
CA ILE A 220 -14.39 -11.09 5.15
C ILE A 220 -15.78 -11.48 5.67
N GLN A 221 -16.60 -12.16 4.87
CA GLN A 221 -17.90 -12.64 5.33
C GLN A 221 -17.76 -13.66 6.47
N ASP A 222 -16.81 -14.59 6.37
CA ASP A 222 -16.51 -15.57 7.42
C ASP A 222 -16.13 -14.88 8.72
N ILE A 223 -15.18 -13.94 8.69
CA ILE A 223 -14.78 -13.15 9.86
C ILE A 223 -16.00 -12.52 10.54
N PHE A 224 -16.81 -11.79 9.78
CA PHE A 224 -17.98 -11.09 10.33
C PHE A 224 -19.10 -12.01 10.79
N SER A 225 -19.14 -13.26 10.31
CA SER A 225 -20.09 -14.28 10.80
C SER A 225 -19.66 -14.94 12.11
N ARG A 226 -18.37 -14.83 12.46
CA ARG A 226 -17.76 -15.52 13.61
C ARG A 226 -17.43 -14.62 14.78
N ILE A 227 -17.19 -13.33 14.54
CA ILE A 227 -16.92 -12.37 15.61
C ILE A 227 -18.17 -12.11 16.45
N GLU A 228 -17.96 -11.91 17.75
CA GLU A 228 -19.04 -11.56 18.67
C GLU A 228 -19.06 -10.05 18.81
N TYR A 229 -20.11 -9.40 18.30
CA TYR A 229 -20.15 -7.95 18.19
C TYR A 229 -20.05 -7.24 19.54
N ASP A 230 -20.63 -7.82 20.58
CA ASP A 230 -20.55 -7.27 21.93
C ASP A 230 -19.12 -7.38 22.48
N VAL A 231 -18.44 -8.50 22.26
CA VAL A 231 -17.05 -8.70 22.70
C VAL A 231 -16.10 -7.78 21.94
N VAL A 232 -16.17 -7.78 20.61
CA VAL A 232 -15.31 -6.94 19.77
C VAL A 232 -15.59 -5.46 20.04
N GLY A 233 -16.86 -5.05 20.14
CA GLY A 233 -17.24 -3.68 20.44
C GLY A 233 -16.73 -3.21 21.80
N LEU A 234 -16.80 -4.07 22.83
CA LEU A 234 -16.28 -3.81 24.18
C LEU A 234 -14.75 -3.79 24.25
N GLN A 235 -14.04 -4.41 23.31
CA GLN A 235 -12.58 -4.36 23.26
C GLN A 235 -12.07 -3.25 22.35
N LEU A 236 -12.76 -2.95 21.25
CA LEU A 236 -12.32 -2.01 20.22
C LEU A 236 -12.07 -0.60 20.76
N LEU A 237 -13.06 0.01 21.41
CA LEU A 237 -12.92 1.35 21.99
C LEU A 237 -12.42 1.28 23.43
N PRO A 238 -13.03 0.49 24.34
CA PRO A 238 -12.65 0.51 25.75
C PRO A 238 -11.35 -0.22 26.12
N GLY A 239 -10.99 -1.26 25.37
CA GLY A 239 -9.74 -2.02 25.55
C GLY A 239 -8.63 -1.61 24.58
N GLY A 240 -8.98 -0.88 23.51
CA GLY A 240 -8.10 -0.50 22.41
C GLY A 240 -8.02 1.01 22.27
N CYS A 241 -8.70 1.55 21.26
CA CYS A 241 -8.44 2.89 20.70
C CYS A 241 -8.43 4.02 21.74
N LEU A 242 -9.40 4.07 22.67
CA LEU A 242 -9.46 5.15 23.66
C LEU A 242 -8.40 5.04 24.76
N VAL A 243 -7.88 3.85 25.04
CA VAL A 243 -6.86 3.61 26.06
C VAL A 243 -5.45 3.69 25.46
N VAL A 244 -5.24 3.07 24.31
CA VAL A 244 -3.96 3.03 23.59
C VAL A 244 -3.64 4.39 22.97
N TYR A 245 -4.67 5.12 22.49
CA TYR A 245 -4.53 6.43 21.86
C TYR A 245 -5.40 7.48 22.58
N PRO A 246 -5.03 7.94 23.79
CA PRO A 246 -5.90 8.78 24.63
C PRO A 246 -6.38 10.09 23.99
N TRP A 247 -5.64 10.66 23.03
CA TRP A 247 -6.07 11.86 22.31
C TRP A 247 -7.36 11.65 21.53
N THR A 248 -7.69 10.41 21.14
CA THR A 248 -8.94 10.08 20.44
C THR A 248 -10.17 10.34 21.30
N GLN A 249 -10.03 10.36 22.63
CA GLN A 249 -11.12 10.65 23.57
C GLN A 249 -11.75 12.03 23.36
N ARG A 250 -11.02 12.99 22.76
CA ARG A 250 -11.50 14.35 22.46
C ARG A 250 -12.76 14.37 21.59
N TYR A 251 -12.95 13.35 20.74
CA TYR A 251 -14.13 13.23 19.87
C TYR A 251 -15.38 12.71 20.60
N PHE A 252 -15.22 12.27 21.85
CA PHE A 252 -16.27 11.61 22.64
C PHE A 252 -16.73 12.45 23.83
N GLY A 253 -16.64 13.78 23.76
CA GLY A 253 -17.03 14.67 24.87
C GLY A 253 -18.48 14.46 25.38
N GLY A 254 -19.38 14.01 24.51
CA GLY A 254 -20.76 13.66 24.88
C GLY A 254 -20.93 12.33 25.62
N PHE A 255 -19.85 11.55 25.81
CA PHE A 255 -19.92 10.21 26.41
C PHE A 255 -19.69 10.25 27.94
N GLY A 256 -19.52 11.44 28.52
CA GLY A 256 -19.29 11.59 29.95
C GLY A 256 -17.85 11.27 30.35
N ASN A 257 -17.66 10.56 31.46
CA ASN A 257 -16.34 10.38 32.05
C ASN A 257 -15.50 9.31 31.33
N LEU A 258 -14.35 9.72 30.77
CA LEU A 258 -13.39 8.85 30.06
C LEU A 258 -11.95 8.98 30.61
N TYR A 259 -11.77 9.59 31.80
CA TYR A 259 -10.45 9.99 32.31
C TYR A 259 -9.42 8.86 32.52
N ASN A 260 -9.87 7.61 32.68
CA ASN A 260 -8.98 6.47 32.87
C ASN A 260 -9.59 5.18 32.30
N ALA A 261 -8.77 4.14 32.21
CA ALA A 261 -9.16 2.85 31.62
C ALA A 261 -10.37 2.19 32.31
N ALA A 262 -10.52 2.34 33.64
CA ALA A 262 -11.66 1.78 34.36
C ALA A 262 -12.96 2.51 34.02
N ALA A 263 -12.92 3.84 33.95
CA ALA A 263 -14.06 4.67 33.54
C ALA A 263 -14.47 4.37 32.10
N ILE A 264 -13.50 4.26 31.20
CA ILE A 264 -13.72 3.91 29.80
C ILE A 264 -14.37 2.52 29.67
N LYS A 265 -13.81 1.48 30.32
CA LYS A 265 -14.33 0.10 30.27
C LYS A 265 -15.73 -0.03 30.86
N GLY A 266 -16.05 0.75 31.90
CA GLY A 266 -17.37 0.76 32.51
C GLY A 266 -18.40 1.66 31.82
N ASN A 267 -18.04 2.36 30.74
CA ASN A 267 -18.91 3.36 30.13
C ASN A 267 -19.88 2.74 29.10
N PRO A 268 -21.20 2.72 29.37
CA PRO A 268 -22.17 2.07 28.49
C PRO A 268 -22.31 2.74 27.11
N MET A 269 -22.02 4.05 27.00
CA MET A 269 -22.04 4.74 25.72
C MET A 269 -20.86 4.31 24.85
N VAL A 270 -19.68 4.10 25.45
CA VAL A 270 -18.50 3.58 24.73
C VAL A 270 -18.78 2.17 24.22
N SER A 271 -19.28 1.27 25.08
CA SER A 271 -19.64 -0.09 24.69
C SER A 271 -20.64 -0.12 23.53
N LYS A 272 -21.73 0.67 23.65
CA LYS A 272 -22.76 0.77 22.61
C LYS A 272 -22.21 1.31 21.29
N HIS A 273 -21.30 2.28 21.35
CA HIS A 273 -20.68 2.83 20.14
C HIS A 273 -19.73 1.85 19.48
N GLY A 274 -19.01 1.03 20.25
CA GLY A 274 -18.21 -0.09 19.72
C GLY A 274 -19.04 -1.03 18.84
N THR A 275 -20.21 -1.47 19.33
CA THR A 275 -21.15 -2.29 18.53
C THR A 275 -21.70 -1.53 17.32
N THR A 276 -21.94 -0.21 17.46
CA THR A 276 -22.40 0.64 16.35
C THR A 276 -21.38 0.69 15.21
N ILE A 277 -20.08 0.75 15.53
CA ILE A 277 -19.00 0.70 14.52
C ILE A 277 -19.05 -0.62 13.76
N LEU A 278 -19.22 -1.76 14.44
CA LEU A 278 -19.27 -3.07 13.79
C LEU A 278 -20.48 -3.21 12.86
N HIS A 279 -21.66 -2.73 13.24
CA HIS A 279 -22.80 -2.65 12.31
C HIS A 279 -22.53 -1.70 11.13
N GLY A 280 -21.78 -0.62 11.38
CA GLY A 280 -21.28 0.25 10.32
C GLY A 280 -20.42 -0.54 9.32
N LEU A 281 -19.49 -1.36 9.80
CA LEU A 281 -18.63 -2.22 8.97
C LEU A 281 -19.40 -3.32 8.25
N GLU A 282 -20.41 -3.92 8.91
CA GLU A 282 -21.29 -4.93 8.31
C GLU A 282 -21.98 -4.40 7.04
N ARG A 283 -22.31 -3.10 6.99
CA ARG A 283 -22.84 -2.46 5.77
C ARG A 283 -21.83 -2.48 4.62
N ALA A 284 -20.53 -2.32 4.88
CA ALA A 284 -19.50 -2.46 3.86
C ALA A 284 -19.31 -3.92 3.44
N VAL A 285 -19.39 -4.87 4.37
CA VAL A 285 -19.37 -6.31 4.06
C VAL A 285 -20.51 -6.70 3.11
N LYS A 286 -21.70 -6.12 3.30
CA LYS A 286 -22.86 -6.34 2.41
C LYS A 286 -22.73 -5.66 1.05
N ASN A 287 -21.85 -4.66 0.92
CA ASN A 287 -21.71 -3.83 -0.29
C ASN A 287 -20.23 -3.70 -0.73
N MET A 288 -19.47 -4.80 -0.74
CA MET A 288 -18.01 -4.76 -0.96
C MET A 288 -17.58 -4.15 -2.31
N ASP A 289 -18.47 -4.14 -3.31
CA ASP A 289 -18.21 -3.51 -4.61
C ASP A 289 -18.45 -2.01 -4.63
N ASP A 290 -19.17 -1.50 -3.64
CA ASP A 290 -19.65 -0.12 -3.62
C ASP A 290 -19.44 0.53 -2.24
N ILE A 291 -18.40 0.11 -1.51
CA ILE A 291 -18.06 0.63 -0.17
C ILE A 291 -17.93 2.16 -0.20
N LYS A 292 -17.30 2.68 -1.26
CA LYS A 292 -17.10 4.13 -1.46
C LYS A 292 -18.43 4.87 -1.41
N ASN A 293 -19.43 4.44 -2.16
CA ASN A 293 -20.72 5.11 -2.19
C ASN A 293 -21.54 4.81 -0.94
N THR A 294 -21.47 3.57 -0.43
CA THR A 294 -22.08 3.12 0.84
C THR A 294 -21.76 4.04 2.01
N TYR A 295 -20.53 4.60 2.05
CA TYR A 295 -20.07 5.48 3.12
C TYR A 295 -20.06 6.98 2.78
N THR A 296 -20.63 7.41 1.66
CA THR A 296 -20.65 8.83 1.27
C THR A 296 -21.19 9.73 2.39
N GLU A 297 -22.40 9.44 2.87
CA GLU A 297 -23.04 10.23 3.95
C GLU A 297 -22.26 10.14 5.27
N LEU A 298 -21.73 8.97 5.58
CA LEU A 298 -20.97 8.75 6.81
C LEU A 298 -19.64 9.51 6.77
N SER A 299 -19.00 9.58 5.60
CA SER A 299 -17.79 10.35 5.38
C SER A 299 -18.06 11.86 5.51
N VAL A 300 -19.17 12.38 4.95
CA VAL A 300 -19.60 13.78 5.15
C VAL A 300 -19.86 14.08 6.62
N LEU A 301 -20.56 13.18 7.33
CA LEU A 301 -20.80 13.34 8.77
C LEU A 301 -19.48 13.47 9.55
N HIS A 302 -18.53 12.56 9.30
CA HIS A 302 -17.26 12.57 10.04
C HIS A 302 -16.36 13.74 9.69
N SER A 303 -16.40 14.23 8.45
CA SER A 303 -15.59 15.34 7.98
C SER A 303 -16.15 16.71 8.33
N GLU A 304 -17.44 16.94 8.04
CA GLU A 304 -18.05 18.28 8.09
C GLU A 304 -18.75 18.58 9.40
N LYS A 305 -19.16 17.57 10.18
CA LYS A 305 -19.88 17.77 11.44
C LYS A 305 -19.08 17.33 12.66
N LEU A 306 -18.45 16.16 12.58
CA LEU A 306 -17.69 15.61 13.70
C LEU A 306 -16.22 16.04 13.65
N HIS A 307 -15.74 16.51 12.50
CA HIS A 307 -14.37 16.96 12.26
C HIS A 307 -13.31 15.96 12.79
N VAL A 308 -13.56 14.66 12.59
CA VAL A 308 -12.65 13.60 13.01
C VAL A 308 -11.43 13.61 12.10
N ASP A 309 -10.22 13.83 12.62
CA ASP A 309 -9.03 13.74 11.78
C ASP A 309 -8.92 12.33 11.15
N PRO A 310 -8.76 12.23 9.81
CA PRO A 310 -8.70 10.97 9.08
C PRO A 310 -7.73 9.92 9.62
N ASP A 311 -6.63 10.35 10.24
CA ASP A 311 -5.64 9.41 10.78
C ASP A 311 -6.22 8.56 11.92
N ASN A 312 -7.26 9.04 12.62
CA ASN A 312 -7.91 8.29 13.68
C ASN A 312 -8.72 7.09 13.16
N PHE A 313 -9.15 7.09 11.89
CA PHE A 313 -9.78 5.90 11.29
C PHE A 313 -8.78 4.76 11.13
N LYS A 314 -7.51 5.07 10.85
CA LYS A 314 -6.44 4.08 10.73
C LYS A 314 -6.13 3.45 12.08
N LEU A 315 -5.98 4.28 13.12
CA LEU A 315 -5.77 3.82 14.50
C LEU A 315 -6.88 2.85 14.93
N LEU A 316 -8.13 3.18 14.60
CA LEU A 316 -9.27 2.33 14.88
C LEU A 316 -9.23 1.01 14.10
N ALA A 317 -8.83 1.04 12.81
CA ALA A 317 -8.66 -0.16 11.99
C ALA A 317 -7.54 -1.08 12.51
N ASP A 318 -6.42 -0.51 12.97
CA ASP A 318 -5.33 -1.27 13.58
C ASP A 318 -5.78 -1.93 14.90
N CYS A 319 -6.47 -1.18 15.76
CA CYS A 319 -7.07 -1.74 16.98
C CYS A 319 -8.06 -2.86 16.65
N LEU A 320 -8.90 -2.68 15.63
CA LEU A 320 -9.86 -3.70 15.22
C LEU A 320 -9.17 -4.97 14.72
N THR A 321 -8.08 -4.84 13.97
CA THR A 321 -7.28 -5.98 13.50
C THR A 321 -6.77 -6.79 14.70
N ILE A 322 -6.25 -6.13 15.73
CA ILE A 322 -5.75 -6.79 16.95
C ILE A 322 -6.89 -7.50 17.71
N VAL A 323 -8.04 -6.84 17.86
CA VAL A 323 -9.20 -7.40 18.58
C VAL A 323 -9.77 -8.62 17.85
N VAL A 324 -9.92 -8.54 16.53
CA VAL A 324 -10.38 -9.67 15.70
C VAL A 324 -9.37 -10.82 15.75
N ALA A 325 -8.06 -10.52 15.67
CA ALA A 325 -7.01 -11.52 15.83
C ALA A 325 -7.09 -12.25 17.18
N ALA A 326 -7.32 -11.50 18.26
CA ALA A 326 -7.45 -12.08 19.60
C ALA A 326 -8.67 -13.01 19.73
N GLN A 327 -9.78 -12.69 19.05
CA GLN A 327 -10.97 -13.52 19.08
C GLN A 327 -10.84 -14.78 18.20
N LEU A 328 -10.27 -14.66 17.01
CA LEU A 328 -10.14 -15.77 16.06
C LEU A 328 -8.93 -16.67 16.36
N GLY A 329 -7.95 -16.19 17.13
CA GLY A 329 -6.79 -16.96 17.57
C GLY A 329 -5.99 -17.49 16.37
N ASN A 330 -5.71 -18.79 16.37
CA ASN A 330 -4.91 -19.45 15.32
C ASN A 330 -5.57 -19.43 13.93
N GLU A 331 -6.88 -19.14 13.86
CA GLU A 331 -7.59 -19.04 12.59
C GLU A 331 -7.41 -17.68 11.91
N PHE A 332 -6.88 -16.68 12.61
CA PHE A 332 -6.45 -15.42 12.02
C PHE A 332 -5.04 -15.57 11.41
N THR A 333 -4.96 -16.36 10.34
CA THR A 333 -3.71 -16.59 9.61
C THR A 333 -3.22 -15.30 8.96
N GLY A 334 -1.96 -15.27 8.48
CA GLY A 334 -1.43 -14.10 7.76
C GLY A 334 -2.26 -13.72 6.52
N GLU A 335 -2.88 -14.69 5.86
CA GLU A 335 -3.78 -14.47 4.71
C GLU A 335 -5.10 -13.83 5.14
N VAL A 336 -5.73 -14.36 6.20
CA VAL A 336 -6.96 -13.80 6.76
C VAL A 336 -6.72 -12.37 7.24
N GLN A 337 -5.57 -12.13 7.88
CA GLN A 337 -5.15 -10.79 8.28
C GLN A 337 -4.98 -9.87 7.08
N ALA A 338 -4.25 -10.29 6.03
CA ALA A 338 -4.01 -9.46 4.85
C ALA A 338 -5.34 -9.08 4.15
N ALA A 339 -6.26 -10.03 3.99
CA ALA A 339 -7.59 -9.76 3.44
C ALA A 339 -8.36 -8.76 4.32
N PHE A 340 -8.35 -8.95 5.64
CA PHE A 340 -9.01 -8.07 6.59
C PHE A 340 -8.45 -6.64 6.58
N GLN A 341 -7.13 -6.51 6.56
CA GLN A 341 -6.45 -5.20 6.50
C GLN A 341 -6.74 -4.49 5.18
N LYS A 342 -6.74 -5.22 4.05
CA LYS A 342 -7.15 -4.67 2.75
C LYS A 342 -8.60 -4.16 2.76
N PHE A 343 -9.51 -4.93 3.34
CA PHE A 343 -10.91 -4.49 3.53
C PHE A 343 -10.99 -3.21 4.37
N LEU A 344 -10.32 -3.17 5.52
CA LEU A 344 -10.30 -1.99 6.38
C LEU A 344 -9.63 -0.78 5.71
N ALA A 345 -8.59 -0.97 4.89
CA ALA A 345 -7.97 0.10 4.12
C ALA A 345 -8.96 0.76 3.15
N VAL A 346 -9.79 -0.04 2.45
CA VAL A 346 -10.86 0.49 1.58
C VAL A 346 -11.91 1.24 2.40
N VAL A 347 -12.30 0.73 3.57
CA VAL A 347 -13.23 1.42 4.49
C VAL A 347 -12.67 2.76 4.96
N VAL A 348 -11.42 2.78 5.46
CA VAL A 348 -10.73 3.98 5.94
C VAL A 348 -10.61 5.01 4.81
N SER A 349 -10.19 4.59 3.61
CA SER A 349 -10.14 5.47 2.45
C SER A 349 -11.51 6.02 2.07
N SER A 350 -12.58 5.24 2.25
CA SER A 350 -13.95 5.66 1.91
C SER A 350 -14.50 6.65 2.94
N LEU A 351 -14.22 6.45 4.22
CA LEU A 351 -14.59 7.39 5.30
C LEU A 351 -13.79 8.68 5.24
N GLY A 352 -12.51 8.60 4.85
CA GLY A 352 -11.63 9.76 4.69
C GLY A 352 -11.91 10.64 3.47
N ARG A 353 -12.80 10.23 2.55
CA ARG A 353 -12.90 10.83 1.20
C ARG A 353 -13.49 12.24 1.14
N HIS A 354 -14.42 12.57 2.05
CA HIS A 354 -15.07 13.89 2.14
C HIS A 354 -14.40 14.82 3.15
N HIS A 355 -13.32 14.38 3.80
CA HIS A 355 -12.42 15.33 4.43
C HIS A 355 -11.93 16.24 3.33
N LYS A 356 -12.28 17.54 3.44
CA LYS A 356 -11.88 18.55 2.48
C LYS A 356 -10.40 18.38 2.18
N MET A 357 -10.02 18.53 0.91
CA MET A 357 -8.62 18.76 0.53
C MET A 357 -8.04 19.77 1.50
N VAL A 358 -6.80 19.55 1.95
CA VAL A 358 -6.21 20.30 3.04
C VAL A 358 -6.45 21.80 2.85
N GLU A 359 -7.31 22.37 3.70
CA GLU A 359 -7.50 23.81 3.74
C GLU A 359 -6.31 24.37 4.52
N TRP A 360 -5.48 25.13 3.81
CA TRP A 360 -4.39 25.89 4.40
C TRP A 360 -4.93 27.23 4.87
N THR A 361 -4.77 27.50 6.16
CA THR A 361 -4.95 28.84 6.70
C THR A 361 -3.87 29.78 6.16
N ASP A 362 -4.13 31.08 6.15
CA ASP A 362 -3.13 32.07 5.72
C ASP A 362 -1.86 31.96 6.59
N PHE A 363 -2.03 31.76 7.90
CA PHE A 363 -0.93 31.49 8.82
C PHE A 363 -0.07 30.29 8.39
N GLU A 364 -0.69 29.17 8.03
CA GLU A 364 0.06 27.98 7.59
C GLU A 364 0.76 28.24 6.26
N ARG A 365 0.13 28.93 5.30
CA ARG A 365 0.77 29.28 4.02
C ARG A 365 2.00 30.15 4.23
N ASP A 366 1.84 31.22 5.00
CA ASP A 366 2.91 32.18 5.27
C ASP A 366 4.03 31.51 6.05
N THR A 367 3.71 30.67 7.03
CA THR A 367 4.69 29.92 7.83
C THR A 367 5.50 28.95 6.96
N ILE A 368 4.85 28.17 6.09
CA ILE A 368 5.57 27.24 5.22
C ILE A 368 6.44 28.00 4.23
N GLN A 369 5.95 29.10 3.66
CA GLN A 369 6.74 29.94 2.77
C GLN A 369 7.95 30.56 3.51
N ASP A 370 7.75 31.05 4.73
CA ASP A 370 8.82 31.62 5.56
C ASP A 370 9.92 30.58 5.84
N ILE A 371 9.54 29.37 6.30
CA ILE A 371 10.50 28.28 6.55
C ILE A 371 11.35 28.02 5.30
N PHE A 372 10.70 27.80 4.15
CA PHE A 372 11.42 27.47 2.91
C PHE A 372 12.25 28.64 2.36
N SER A 373 11.92 29.88 2.69
CA SER A 373 12.73 31.05 2.34
C SER A 373 14.00 31.21 3.18
N ARG A 374 14.07 30.53 4.33
CA ARG A 374 15.12 30.71 5.34
C ARG A 374 16.06 29.52 5.48
N ILE A 375 15.62 28.32 5.11
CA ILE A 375 16.46 27.12 5.17
C ILE A 375 17.51 27.12 4.07
N GLU A 376 18.67 26.54 4.36
CA GLU A 376 19.76 26.37 3.39
C GLU A 376 19.63 24.97 2.77
N TYR A 377 19.35 24.90 1.47
CA TYR A 377 18.94 23.65 0.82
C TYR A 377 20.05 22.60 0.77
N ASP A 378 21.28 23.06 0.55
CA ASP A 378 22.52 22.28 0.55
C ASP A 378 23.02 21.91 1.95
N VAL A 379 22.35 22.41 3.00
CA VAL A 379 22.62 22.03 4.39
C VAL A 379 21.52 21.13 4.93
N VAL A 380 20.27 21.60 4.89
CA VAL A 380 19.12 20.91 5.50
C VAL A 380 18.82 19.60 4.80
N GLY A 381 18.79 19.59 3.48
CA GLY A 381 18.47 18.40 2.69
C GLY A 381 19.48 17.28 2.93
N PRO A 382 20.79 17.53 2.74
CA PRO A 382 21.86 16.59 3.06
C PRO A 382 21.85 16.12 4.52
N ALA A 383 21.65 17.04 5.47
CA ALA A 383 21.63 16.70 6.89
C ALA A 383 20.43 15.81 7.25
N ALA A 384 19.25 16.05 6.68
CA ALA A 384 18.06 15.25 6.92
C ALA A 384 18.19 13.84 6.33
N LEU A 385 18.67 13.71 5.10
CA LEU A 385 18.90 12.40 4.48
C LEU A 385 20.01 11.63 5.21
N ALA A 386 21.13 12.29 5.53
CA ALA A 386 22.21 11.65 6.29
C ALA A 386 21.73 11.20 7.68
N ARG A 387 20.90 11.99 8.35
CA ARG A 387 20.29 11.60 9.64
C ARG A 387 19.39 10.38 9.46
N CYS A 388 18.54 10.35 8.44
CA CYS A 388 17.69 9.20 8.15
C CYS A 388 18.52 7.92 7.96
N LEU A 389 19.56 7.97 7.12
CA LEU A 389 20.44 6.82 6.85
C LEU A 389 21.24 6.36 8.08
N VAL A 390 21.60 7.27 8.99
CA VAL A 390 22.33 6.94 10.22
C VAL A 390 21.41 6.38 11.30
N VAL A 391 20.28 7.03 11.54
CA VAL A 391 19.34 6.66 12.61
C VAL A 391 18.55 5.41 12.24
N TYR A 392 18.28 5.22 10.94
CA TYR A 392 17.52 4.10 10.41
C TYR A 392 18.36 3.33 9.38
N PRO A 393 19.37 2.54 9.80
CA PRO A 393 20.31 1.91 8.88
C PRO A 393 19.69 0.99 7.84
N TRP A 394 18.51 0.41 8.11
CA TRP A 394 17.81 -0.43 7.12
C TRP A 394 17.44 0.35 5.85
N THR A 395 17.27 1.67 5.94
CA THR A 395 16.96 2.53 4.79
C THR A 395 18.11 2.59 3.79
N GLN A 396 19.34 2.29 4.22
CA GLN A 396 20.51 2.25 3.33
C GLN A 396 20.39 1.20 2.23
N ARG A 397 19.61 0.13 2.43
CA ARG A 397 19.38 -0.93 1.43
C ARG A 397 18.84 -0.40 0.11
N TYR A 398 18.16 0.74 0.16
CA TYR A 398 17.62 1.38 -1.02
C TYR A 398 18.67 2.15 -1.79
N PHE A 399 19.73 2.64 -1.14
CA PHE A 399 20.76 3.50 -1.71
C PHE A 399 22.02 2.76 -2.13
N GLY A 400 21.90 1.52 -2.62
CA GLY A 400 23.04 0.71 -3.06
C GLY A 400 23.90 1.40 -4.13
N GLY A 401 23.29 2.25 -4.96
CA GLY A 401 23.98 3.06 -5.97
C GLY A 401 24.77 4.26 -5.43
N PHE A 402 24.67 4.58 -4.14
CA PHE A 402 25.33 5.75 -3.55
C PHE A 402 26.75 5.42 -3.06
N GLY A 403 27.22 4.18 -3.26
CA GLY A 403 28.54 3.75 -2.84
C GLY A 403 28.61 3.52 -1.33
N ASN A 404 29.62 4.07 -0.68
CA ASN A 404 29.91 3.72 0.71
C ASN A 404 28.99 4.45 1.71
N LEU A 405 28.16 3.68 2.43
CA LEU A 405 27.25 4.16 3.47
C LEU A 405 27.46 3.46 4.83
N TYR A 406 28.59 2.76 5.01
CA TYR A 406 28.80 1.85 6.16
C TYR A 406 28.78 2.49 7.56
N ASN A 407 29.06 3.79 7.67
CA ASN A 407 29.06 4.50 8.94
C ASN A 407 28.70 5.99 8.78
N ALA A 408 28.49 6.67 9.92
CA ALA A 408 28.04 8.06 9.92
C ALA A 408 29.00 9.04 9.23
N ALA A 409 30.33 8.84 9.32
CA ALA A 409 31.30 9.70 8.66
C ALA A 409 31.24 9.52 7.13
N ALA A 410 31.14 8.28 6.66
CA ALA A 410 30.97 7.96 5.25
C ALA A 410 29.67 8.54 4.69
N ILE A 411 28.55 8.36 5.39
CA ILE A 411 27.24 8.89 4.98
C ILE A 411 27.29 10.43 4.89
N LYS A 412 27.79 11.11 5.93
CA LYS A 412 27.84 12.59 5.96
C LYS A 412 28.80 13.17 4.91
N GLY A 413 29.88 12.47 4.58
CA GLY A 413 30.83 12.87 3.55
C GLY A 413 30.47 12.42 2.13
N ASN A 414 29.33 11.74 1.95
CA ASN A 414 28.98 11.14 0.66
C ASN A 414 28.38 12.19 -0.29
N PRO A 415 28.98 12.44 -1.47
CA PRO A 415 28.49 13.45 -2.41
C PRO A 415 27.13 13.10 -3.02
N MET A 416 26.79 11.81 -3.14
CA MET A 416 25.47 11.37 -3.63
C MET A 416 24.37 11.59 -2.59
N VAL A 417 24.69 11.37 -1.30
CA VAL A 417 23.77 11.71 -0.19
C VAL A 417 23.53 13.22 -0.16
N SER A 418 24.57 14.03 -0.33
CA SER A 418 24.44 15.49 -0.39
C SER A 418 23.62 15.95 -1.61
N LYS A 419 23.94 15.45 -2.81
CA LYS A 419 23.19 15.79 -4.02
C LYS A 419 21.71 15.44 -3.85
N HIS A 420 21.42 14.20 -3.44
CA HIS A 420 20.04 13.73 -3.33
C HIS A 420 19.25 14.40 -2.21
N GLY A 421 19.89 14.66 -1.06
CA GLY A 421 19.30 15.44 0.03
C GLY A 421 18.85 16.82 -0.44
N THR A 422 19.67 17.50 -1.23
CA THR A 422 19.30 18.79 -1.85
C THR A 422 18.13 18.62 -2.81
N THR A 423 18.11 17.55 -3.61
CA THR A 423 17.00 17.29 -4.54
C THR A 423 15.68 17.05 -3.82
N ILE A 424 15.69 16.39 -2.65
CA ILE A 424 14.51 16.21 -1.80
C ILE A 424 13.88 17.57 -1.42
N LEU A 425 14.69 18.56 -1.02
CA LEU A 425 14.16 19.87 -0.65
C LEU A 425 13.58 20.65 -1.82
N HIS A 426 14.18 20.59 -3.00
CA HIS A 426 13.56 21.14 -4.21
C HIS A 426 12.25 20.40 -4.56
N GLY A 427 12.21 19.09 -4.31
CA GLY A 427 10.99 18.31 -4.36
C GLY A 427 9.90 18.88 -3.46
N LEU A 428 10.21 19.18 -2.19
CA LEU A 428 9.27 19.77 -1.22
C LEU A 428 8.90 21.22 -1.56
N GLU A 429 9.84 22.05 -2.01
CA GLU A 429 9.58 23.43 -2.44
C GLU A 429 8.50 23.49 -3.54
N ARG A 430 8.45 22.47 -4.41
CA ARG A 430 7.39 22.34 -5.41
C ARG A 430 6.01 22.19 -4.78
N ALA A 431 5.87 21.48 -3.65
CA ALA A 431 4.61 21.45 -2.91
C ALA A 431 4.27 22.78 -2.26
N VAL A 432 5.27 23.53 -1.77
CA VAL A 432 5.06 24.90 -1.26
C VAL A 432 4.50 25.82 -2.36
N LYS A 433 4.99 25.66 -3.60
CA LYS A 433 4.50 26.43 -4.76
C LYS A 433 3.11 26.01 -5.23
N ASN A 434 2.65 24.82 -4.86
CA ASN A 434 1.38 24.24 -5.31
C ASN A 434 0.56 23.74 -4.12
N MET A 435 0.48 24.52 -3.03
CA MET A 435 -0.13 24.06 -1.76
C MET A 435 -1.57 23.57 -1.91
N ASP A 436 -2.35 24.16 -2.82
CA ASP A 436 -3.74 23.74 -3.08
C ASP A 436 -3.86 22.55 -4.03
N ASP A 437 -2.76 22.13 -4.66
CA ASP A 437 -2.74 21.09 -5.69
C ASP A 437 -1.58 20.09 -5.51
N ILE A 438 -1.12 19.91 -4.26
CA ILE A 438 0.04 19.04 -3.93
C ILE A 438 -0.15 17.63 -4.49
N LYS A 439 -1.39 17.12 -4.46
CA LYS A 439 -1.73 15.79 -4.95
C LYS A 439 -1.46 15.63 -6.44
N ASN A 440 -1.99 16.53 -7.28
CA ASN A 440 -1.76 16.43 -8.72
C ASN A 440 -0.31 16.75 -9.05
N THR A 441 0.30 17.68 -8.31
CA THR A 441 1.71 18.05 -8.42
C THR A 441 2.66 16.85 -8.32
N TYR A 442 2.35 15.89 -7.45
CA TYR A 442 3.16 14.67 -7.24
C TYR A 442 2.63 13.43 -7.94
N THR A 443 1.60 13.49 -8.79
CA THR A 443 1.02 12.28 -9.40
C THR A 443 2.07 11.44 -10.15
N GLU A 444 2.91 12.05 -10.99
CA GLU A 444 3.99 11.32 -11.69
C GLU A 444 5.02 10.71 -10.74
N LEU A 445 5.35 11.44 -9.65
CA LEU A 445 6.31 10.96 -8.65
C LEU A 445 5.70 9.83 -7.81
N SER A 446 4.41 9.91 -7.49
CA SER A 446 3.70 8.87 -6.75
C SER A 446 3.55 7.59 -7.59
N VAL A 447 3.20 7.70 -8.87
CA VAL A 447 3.19 6.56 -9.83
C VAL A 447 4.55 5.89 -9.88
N LEU A 448 5.63 6.67 -9.90
CA LEU A 448 6.98 6.13 -9.90
C LEU A 448 7.27 5.29 -8.65
N HIS A 449 6.89 5.79 -7.47
CA HIS A 449 7.06 5.05 -6.21
C HIS A 449 6.17 3.80 -6.17
N SER A 450 4.90 3.88 -6.55
CA SER A 450 4.01 2.73 -6.50
C SER A 450 4.31 1.67 -7.57
N GLU A 451 4.56 2.07 -8.82
CA GLU A 451 4.57 1.15 -9.97
C GLU A 451 5.96 0.66 -10.37
N LYS A 452 7.01 1.49 -10.23
CA LYS A 452 8.40 1.07 -10.57
C LYS A 452 9.20 0.64 -9.35
N LEU A 453 8.83 1.11 -8.15
CA LEU A 453 9.54 0.76 -6.91
C LEU A 453 8.84 -0.30 -6.06
N HIS A 454 7.66 -0.79 -6.50
CA HIS A 454 6.86 -1.82 -5.81
C HIS A 454 6.62 -1.50 -4.33
N VAL A 455 6.25 -0.25 -4.09
CA VAL A 455 5.94 0.27 -2.78
C VAL A 455 4.53 -0.15 -2.36
N ASP A 456 4.40 -0.82 -1.21
CA ASP A 456 3.12 -1.14 -0.60
C ASP A 456 2.38 0.13 -0.13
N PRO A 457 1.15 0.39 -0.60
CA PRO A 457 0.31 1.52 -0.15
C PRO A 457 0.03 1.54 1.37
N ASP A 458 0.17 0.41 2.06
CA ASP A 458 -0.01 0.31 3.50
C ASP A 458 1.15 0.88 4.32
N ASN A 459 2.25 1.31 3.68
CA ASN A 459 3.45 1.83 4.36
C ASN A 459 3.55 3.37 4.33
N PHE A 460 2.47 4.10 4.01
CA PHE A 460 2.40 5.57 4.09
C PHE A 460 1.82 6.09 5.43
N LYS A 461 2.05 5.35 6.53
CA LYS A 461 1.36 5.49 7.82
C LYS A 461 1.99 6.51 8.77
N VAL A 462 1.25 7.54 9.13
CA VAL A 462 1.59 8.54 10.17
C VAL A 462 0.85 8.21 11.48
N PRO A 463 1.53 7.98 12.62
CA PRO A 463 1.10 8.41 13.93
C PRO A 463 1.66 9.81 14.18
N LEU A 464 0.78 10.76 14.49
CA LEU A 464 1.16 12.07 15.01
C LEU A 464 1.88 11.84 16.35
N CYS A 465 3.17 12.18 16.42
CA CYS A 465 3.88 12.25 17.69
C CYS A 465 3.30 13.42 18.51
N ASN A 466 2.69 13.09 19.65
CA ASN A 466 2.71 13.96 20.82
C ASN A 466 3.84 13.52 21.73
#